data_AF-A0A3N4NTM4-F1
#
_entry.id   AF-A0A3N4NTM4-F1
#
_cell.length_a   1.000
_cell.length_b   1.000
_cell.length_c   1.000
_cell.angle_alpha   90.00
_cell.angle_beta   90.00
_cell.angle_gamma   90.00
#
_symmetry.space_group_name_H-M   'P 1'
#
loop_
_entity.id
_entity.type
_entity.pdbx_description
1 polymer ?
#
loop_
_entity_poly.entity_id
_entity_poly.type
_entity_poly.pdbx_seq_one_letter_code
_entity_poly.pdbx_strand_id
1 'polypeptide(L)'
;MYTPLDNLLQQELDQINRAENRNDRPYFDVSFIKQYPGLYGLMCFLFVITMAVLLYSSSFGTIEYIVCCAIFAVCNFFFFFHINPAYKVKDIDKGALKNCYTGDWYMEIHVRDAFIHALLAGNVLNEEEKTRLKSQYDKKGYLYFADIYRLRH
;
A
#
# COMPACT_ATOMS: atom_id res chain seq x y z
N MET A 1 16.25 16.78 -8.86
CA MET A 1 15.82 18.19 -8.76
C MET A 1 14.35 18.18 -9.15
N TYR A 2 13.43 18.47 -8.23
CA TYR A 2 11.99 18.35 -8.51
C TYR A 2 11.55 19.41 -9.50
N THR A 3 10.82 19.02 -10.54
CA THR A 3 10.22 19.95 -11.49
C THR A 3 9.02 20.67 -10.85
N PRO A 4 8.58 21.83 -11.38
CA PRO A 4 7.36 22.48 -10.91
C PRO A 4 6.12 21.58 -10.99
N LEU A 5 6.09 20.67 -11.97
CA LEU A 5 5.02 19.66 -12.11
C LEU A 5 5.06 18.66 -10.95
N ASP A 6 6.25 18.16 -10.60
CA ASP A 6 6.41 17.20 -9.50
C ASP A 6 5.94 17.79 -8.17
N ASN A 7 6.17 19.08 -7.94
CA ASN A 7 5.69 19.76 -6.73
C ASN A 7 4.16 19.82 -6.67
N LEU A 8 3.48 20.10 -7.79
CA LEU A 8 2.01 20.10 -7.86
C LEU A 8 1.44 18.68 -7.69
N LEU A 9 2.06 17.69 -8.32
CA LEU A 9 1.66 16.29 -8.14
C LEU A 9 1.85 15.83 -6.69
N GLN A 10 2.94 16.25 -6.03
CA GLN A 10 3.17 15.93 -4.62
C GLN A 10 2.15 16.58 -3.71
N GLN A 11 1.75 17.83 -3.97
CA GLN A 11 0.69 18.49 -3.20
C GLN A 11 -0.65 17.76 -3.30
N GLU A 12 -0.99 17.30 -4.50
CA GLU A 12 -2.21 16.53 -4.73
C GLU A 12 -2.15 15.15 -4.03
N LEU A 13 -1.02 14.45 -4.13
CA LEU A 13 -0.78 13.21 -3.40
C LEU A 13 -0.80 13.42 -1.88
N ASP A 14 -0.27 14.53 -1.36
CA ASP A 14 -0.30 14.86 0.05
C ASP A 14 -1.72 15.15 0.56
N GLN A 15 -2.61 15.63 -0.32
CA GLN A 15 -4.03 15.73 0.00
C GLN A 15 -4.68 14.35 0.12
N ILE A 16 -4.38 13.43 -0.81
CA ILE A 16 -4.85 12.03 -0.76
C ILE A 16 -4.31 11.33 0.49
N ASN A 17 -3.01 11.46 0.76
CA ASN A 17 -2.36 10.89 1.94
C ASN A 17 -3.03 11.34 3.24
N ARG A 18 -3.42 12.62 3.34
CA ARG A 18 -4.14 13.14 4.50
C ARG A 18 -5.57 12.63 4.59
N ALA A 19 -6.27 12.52 3.46
CA ALA A 19 -7.64 12.00 3.42
C ALA A 19 -7.71 10.51 3.80
N GLU A 20 -6.73 9.71 3.34
CA GLU A 20 -6.62 8.27 3.62
C GLU A 20 -5.77 7.93 4.85
N ASN A 21 -5.27 8.94 5.56
CA ASN A 21 -4.43 8.80 6.76
C ASN A 21 -3.17 7.91 6.54
N ARG A 22 -2.55 8.03 5.37
CA ARG A 22 -1.34 7.28 4.98
C ARG A 22 -0.11 7.94 5.60
N ASN A 23 0.32 7.46 6.76
CA ASN A 23 1.33 8.14 7.58
C ASN A 23 2.70 7.42 7.65
N ASP A 24 2.97 6.41 6.81
CA ASP A 24 4.21 5.60 6.85
C ASP A 24 4.48 4.92 8.22
N ARG A 25 3.53 4.98 9.17
CA ARG A 25 3.68 4.45 10.53
C ARG A 25 3.13 3.03 10.63
N PRO A 26 3.78 2.15 11.42
CA PRO A 26 3.19 0.87 11.78
C PRO A 26 2.03 1.10 12.75
N TYR A 27 0.87 0.57 12.40
CA TYR A 27 -0.31 0.53 13.24
C TYR A 27 -0.48 -0.87 13.80
N PHE A 28 -0.85 -0.94 15.08
CA PHE A 28 -1.34 -2.18 15.67
C PHE A 28 -2.79 -2.34 15.24
N ASP A 29 -3.03 -3.27 14.32
CA ASP A 29 -4.35 -3.51 13.77
C ASP A 29 -4.82 -4.95 14.06
N VAL A 30 -5.98 -5.04 14.71
CA VAL A 30 -6.66 -6.31 15.02
C VAL A 30 -7.72 -6.64 13.95
N SER A 31 -7.74 -5.86 12.86
CA SER A 31 -8.59 -6.06 11.69
C SER A 31 -8.52 -7.49 11.18
N PHE A 32 -7.34 -8.11 11.14
CA PHE A 32 -7.19 -9.49 10.66
C PHE A 32 -8.11 -10.48 11.39
N ILE A 33 -8.21 -10.40 12.73
CA ILE A 33 -9.10 -11.26 13.52
C ILE A 33 -10.56 -10.95 13.24
N LYS A 34 -10.91 -9.67 13.06
CA LYS A 34 -12.30 -9.25 12.79
C LYS A 34 -12.75 -9.62 11.38
N GLN A 35 -11.87 -9.52 10.41
CA GLN A 35 -12.15 -9.72 9.00
C GLN A 35 -12.11 -11.21 8.62
N TYR A 36 -11.24 -11.99 9.25
CA TYR A 36 -11.08 -13.43 9.00
C TYR A 36 -11.15 -14.26 10.29
N PRO A 37 -12.26 -14.20 11.05
CA PRO A 37 -12.36 -14.88 12.34
C PRO A 37 -12.26 -16.41 12.22
N GLY A 38 -12.79 -16.98 11.14
CA GLY A 38 -12.71 -18.42 10.88
C GLY A 38 -11.29 -18.90 10.56
N LEU A 39 -10.54 -18.13 9.78
CA LEU A 39 -9.16 -18.48 9.43
C LEU A 39 -8.25 -18.40 10.67
N TYR A 40 -8.41 -17.34 11.47
CA TYR A 40 -7.68 -17.19 12.73
C TYR A 40 -8.03 -18.30 13.73
N GLY A 41 -9.32 -18.62 13.87
CA GLY A 41 -9.78 -19.72 14.71
C GLY A 41 -9.23 -21.08 14.29
N LEU A 42 -9.21 -21.37 12.99
CA LEU A 42 -8.62 -22.59 12.44
C LEU A 42 -7.11 -22.68 12.73
N MET A 43 -6.39 -21.57 12.56
CA MET A 43 -4.96 -21.49 12.89
C MET A 43 -4.70 -21.82 14.36
N CYS A 44 -5.45 -21.22 15.28
CA CYS A 44 -5.34 -21.52 16.71
C CYS A 44 -5.68 -22.98 17.03
N PHE A 45 -6.72 -23.53 16.41
CA PHE A 45 -7.11 -24.93 16.58
C PHE A 45 -6.02 -25.90 16.12
N LEU A 46 -5.44 -25.67 14.93
CA LEU A 46 -4.33 -26.47 14.40
C LEU A 46 -3.07 -26.34 15.27
N PHE A 47 -2.81 -25.16 15.83
CA PHE A 47 -1.70 -24.96 16.76
C PHE A 47 -1.88 -25.81 18.03
N VAL A 48 -3.08 -25.85 18.61
CA VAL A 48 -3.38 -26.70 19.78
C VAL A 48 -3.19 -28.19 19.46
N ILE A 49 -3.65 -28.64 18.29
CA ILE A 49 -3.39 -30.03 17.83
C ILE A 49 -1.88 -30.30 17.72
N THR A 50 -1.14 -29.36 17.15
CA THR A 50 0.33 -29.47 17.02
C THR A 50 1.00 -29.59 18.39
N MET A 51 0.56 -28.80 19.37
CA MET A 51 1.06 -28.90 20.75
C MET A 51 0.74 -30.23 21.40
N ALA A 52 -0.48 -30.76 21.20
CA ALA A 52 -0.85 -32.07 21.70
C ALA A 52 0.03 -33.19 21.12
N VAL A 53 0.35 -33.13 19.83
CA VAL A 53 1.25 -34.09 19.17
C VAL A 53 2.68 -33.99 19.70
N LEU A 54 3.19 -32.77 19.92
CA LEU A 54 4.52 -32.57 20.49
C LEU A 54 4.63 -33.15 21.91
N LEU A 55 3.61 -32.95 22.75
CA LEU A 55 3.59 -33.50 24.12
C LEU A 55 3.42 -35.02 24.15
N TYR A 56 2.73 -35.60 23.17
CA TYR A 56 2.57 -37.05 23.05
C TYR A 56 3.87 -37.74 22.59
N SER A 57 4.66 -37.06 21.76
CA SER A 57 5.86 -37.64 21.17
C SER A 57 7.03 -37.68 22.16
N SER A 58 7.65 -38.84 22.30
CA SER A 58 8.89 -39.00 23.08
C SER A 58 10.14 -38.42 22.39
N SER A 59 10.02 -37.98 21.13
CA SER A 59 11.13 -37.42 20.36
C SER A 59 11.35 -35.93 20.57
N PHE A 60 10.38 -35.22 21.13
CA PHE A 60 10.45 -33.77 21.34
C PHE A 60 10.43 -33.46 22.84
N GLY A 61 11.31 -32.57 23.28
CA GLY A 61 11.43 -32.15 24.66
C GLY A 61 10.79 -30.80 24.94
N THR A 62 11.05 -30.30 26.14
CA THR A 62 10.53 -29.01 26.62
C THR A 62 11.03 -27.83 25.77
N ILE A 63 12.23 -27.93 25.19
CA ILE A 63 12.83 -26.85 24.40
C ILE A 63 12.05 -26.64 23.09
N GLU A 64 11.73 -27.72 22.39
CA GLU A 64 11.00 -27.69 21.13
C GLU A 64 9.60 -27.12 21.32
N TYR A 65 8.94 -27.48 22.42
CA TYR A 65 7.66 -26.87 22.82
C TYR A 65 7.77 -25.35 22.99
N ILE A 66 8.79 -24.88 23.73
CA ILE A 66 9.02 -23.44 23.94
C ILE A 66 9.32 -22.73 22.61
N VAL A 67 10.15 -23.32 21.76
CA VAL A 67 10.49 -22.77 20.44
C VAL A 67 9.25 -22.68 19.55
N CYS A 68 8.42 -23.72 19.49
CA CYS A 68 7.17 -23.68 18.72
C CYS A 68 6.21 -22.60 19.23
N CYS A 69 6.06 -22.45 20.55
CA CYS A 69 5.27 -21.38 21.14
C CYS A 69 5.83 -19.99 20.80
N ALA A 70 7.15 -19.82 20.87
CA ALA A 70 7.80 -18.57 20.53
C ALA A 70 7.61 -18.20 19.05
N ILE A 71 7.80 -19.15 18.13
CA ILE A 71 7.57 -18.94 16.70
C ILE A 71 6.11 -18.56 16.45
N PHE A 72 5.17 -19.31 17.03
CA PHE A 72 3.74 -19.00 16.89
C PHE A 72 3.42 -17.59 17.41
N ALA A 73 3.92 -17.22 18.58
CA ALA A 73 3.73 -15.89 19.15
C ALA A 73 4.34 -14.79 18.27
N VAL A 74 5.54 -14.98 17.74
CA VAL A 74 6.21 -14.01 16.85
C VAL A 74 5.45 -13.88 15.53
N CYS A 75 5.09 -14.99 14.89
CA CYS A 75 4.31 -14.96 13.64
C CYS A 75 2.94 -14.31 13.85
N ASN A 76 2.26 -14.62 14.97
CA ASN A 76 1.01 -13.95 15.33
C ASN A 76 1.22 -12.46 15.57
N PHE A 77 2.29 -12.09 16.27
CA PHE A 77 2.63 -10.70 16.53
C PHE A 77 2.78 -9.91 15.22
N PHE A 78 3.45 -10.48 14.22
CA PHE A 78 3.61 -9.85 12.90
C PHE A 78 2.29 -9.62 12.17
N PHE A 79 1.27 -10.48 12.33
CA PHE A 79 -0.05 -10.25 11.72
C PHE A 79 -0.74 -9.00 12.24
N PHE A 80 -0.36 -8.49 13.41
CA PHE A 80 -0.97 -7.28 13.98
C PHE A 80 -0.29 -5.99 13.51
N PHE A 81 0.82 -6.06 12.75
CA PHE A 81 1.49 -4.87 12.24
C PHE A 81 1.10 -4.61 10.80
N HIS A 82 0.32 -3.56 10.60
CA HIS A 82 0.02 -3.03 9.28
C HIS A 82 0.69 -1.66 9.10
N ILE A 83 1.36 -1.47 7.98
CA ILE A 83 1.92 -0.16 7.58
C ILE A 83 1.10 0.36 6.42
N ASN A 84 0.63 1.61 6.52
CA ASN A 84 -0.01 2.30 5.40
C ASN A 84 0.97 3.33 4.81
N PRO A 85 1.74 2.97 3.76
CA PRO A 85 2.78 3.83 3.22
C PRO A 85 2.18 5.06 2.50
N ALA A 86 2.81 6.21 2.69
CA ALA A 86 2.42 7.46 2.04
C ALA A 86 2.83 7.46 0.55
N TYR A 87 1.97 8.05 -0.29
CA TYR A 87 2.25 8.27 -1.70
C TYR A 87 3.27 9.40 -1.90
N LYS A 88 4.27 9.17 -2.77
CA LYS A 88 5.31 10.15 -3.11
C LYS A 88 5.56 10.13 -4.61
N VAL A 89 5.74 11.30 -5.23
CA VAL A 89 5.92 11.43 -6.69
C VAL A 89 7.11 10.63 -7.20
N LYS A 90 8.20 10.64 -6.44
CA LYS A 90 9.44 9.88 -6.75
C LYS A 90 9.24 8.36 -6.87
N ASP A 91 8.10 7.84 -6.39
CA ASP A 91 7.78 6.41 -6.33
C ASP A 91 6.77 6.01 -7.45
N ILE A 92 6.26 6.95 -8.27
CA ILE A 92 5.21 6.70 -9.28
C ILE A 92 5.62 5.69 -10.37
N ASP A 93 6.89 5.70 -10.82
CA ASP A 93 7.37 4.83 -11.91
C ASP A 93 8.43 3.82 -11.44
N LYS A 94 8.66 3.71 -10.12
CA LYS A 94 9.51 2.67 -9.56
C LYS A 94 8.63 1.48 -9.22
N GLY A 95 9.04 0.29 -9.65
CA GLY A 95 8.49 -0.97 -9.14
C GLY A 95 8.76 -1.06 -7.64
N ALA A 96 7.92 -0.43 -6.84
CA ALA A 96 8.17 -0.25 -5.43
C ALA A 96 7.74 -1.52 -4.71
N LEU A 97 8.66 -2.11 -3.96
CA LEU A 97 8.40 -3.20 -3.00
C LEU A 97 7.18 -2.89 -2.08
N LYS A 98 6.88 -1.59 -1.90
CA LYS A 98 5.71 -1.05 -1.19
C LYS A 98 4.37 -1.42 -1.83
N ASN A 99 4.28 -1.53 -3.16
CA ASN A 99 3.07 -1.96 -3.88
C ASN A 99 2.75 -3.41 -3.52
N CYS A 100 3.78 -4.25 -3.38
CA CYS A 100 3.59 -5.65 -2.99
C CYS A 100 3.11 -5.80 -1.53
N TYR A 101 3.46 -4.86 -0.65
CA TYR A 101 3.04 -4.90 0.76
C TYR A 101 1.59 -4.47 0.95
N THR A 102 1.12 -3.47 0.17
CA THR A 102 -0.23 -2.91 0.34
C THR A 102 -1.25 -3.51 -0.63
N GLY A 103 -0.79 -4.11 -1.75
CA GLY A 103 -1.65 -4.55 -2.84
C GLY A 103 -2.14 -3.40 -3.74
N ASP A 104 -1.96 -2.15 -3.32
CA ASP A 104 -2.30 -0.95 -4.09
C ASP A 104 -1.25 -0.68 -5.18
N TRP A 105 -1.69 -0.63 -6.44
CA TRP A 105 -0.86 -0.21 -7.56
C TRP A 105 -0.89 1.31 -7.69
N TYR A 106 0.24 1.97 -7.42
CA TYR A 106 0.39 3.43 -7.56
C TYR A 106 0.01 3.95 -8.95
N MET A 107 0.08 3.10 -9.99
CA MET A 107 -0.30 3.41 -11.37
C MET A 107 -1.80 3.59 -11.61
N GLU A 108 -2.66 3.14 -10.67
CA GLU A 108 -4.12 3.16 -10.82
C GLU A 108 -4.80 4.25 -10.00
N ILE A 109 -4.02 5.12 -9.36
CA ILE A 109 -4.59 6.21 -8.55
C ILE A 109 -5.11 7.29 -9.50
N HIS A 110 -6.43 7.52 -9.44
CA HIS A 110 -7.10 8.54 -10.22
C HIS A 110 -6.79 9.95 -9.69
N VAL A 111 -6.48 10.85 -10.61
CA VAL A 111 -6.34 12.27 -10.34
C VAL A 111 -7.73 12.90 -10.35
N ARG A 112 -8.01 13.84 -9.44
CA ARG A 112 -9.30 14.53 -9.40
C ARG A 112 -9.49 15.43 -10.62
N ASP A 113 -10.70 15.49 -11.14
CA ASP A 113 -11.04 16.34 -12.29
C ASP A 113 -10.70 17.82 -12.05
N ALA A 114 -10.93 18.31 -10.83
CA ALA A 114 -10.57 19.67 -10.45
C ALA A 114 -9.07 19.97 -10.62
N PHE A 115 -8.20 19.01 -10.29
CA PHE A 115 -6.76 19.14 -10.48
C PHE A 115 -6.38 19.08 -11.96
N ILE A 116 -7.02 18.19 -12.74
CA ILE A 116 -6.80 18.10 -14.20
C ILE A 116 -7.16 19.43 -14.87
N HIS A 117 -8.32 20.02 -14.53
CA HIS A 117 -8.73 21.31 -15.06
C HIS A 117 -7.79 22.45 -14.63
N ALA A 118 -7.34 22.45 -13.36
CA ALA A 118 -6.37 23.42 -12.87
C ALA A 118 -5.02 23.29 -13.60
N LEU A 119 -4.59 22.06 -13.89
CA LEU A 119 -3.34 21.79 -14.61
C LEU A 119 -3.41 22.24 -16.08
N LEU A 120 -4.56 22.03 -16.74
CA LEU A 120 -4.80 22.50 -18.12
C LEU A 120 -4.92 24.02 -18.22
N ALA A 121 -5.54 24.67 -17.22
CA ALA A 121 -5.66 26.13 -17.14
C ALA A 121 -4.35 26.82 -16.71
N GLY A 122 -3.46 26.10 -16.02
CA GLY A 122 -2.19 26.61 -15.53
C GLY A 122 -1.14 26.80 -16.63
N ASN A 123 -0.03 27.44 -16.25
CA ASN A 123 1.13 27.64 -17.12
C ASN A 123 2.28 26.64 -16.84
N VAL A 124 1.98 25.56 -16.10
CA VAL A 124 3.01 24.57 -15.75
C VAL A 124 3.32 23.67 -16.92
N LEU A 125 2.33 23.33 -17.75
CA LEU A 125 2.47 22.50 -18.96
C LEU A 125 2.63 23.38 -20.21
N ASN A 126 3.41 22.90 -21.17
CA ASN A 126 3.50 23.48 -22.51
C ASN A 126 2.24 23.13 -23.34
N GLU A 127 1.96 23.88 -24.41
CA GLU A 127 0.75 23.70 -25.23
C GLU A 127 0.65 22.30 -25.89
N GLU A 128 1.80 21.71 -26.26
CA GLU A 128 1.85 20.32 -26.76
C GLU A 128 1.49 19.30 -25.67
N GLU A 129 2.02 19.48 -24.45
CA GLU A 129 1.75 18.62 -23.30
C GLU A 129 0.26 18.71 -22.91
N LYS A 130 -0.31 19.92 -22.88
CA LYS A 130 -1.74 20.15 -22.64
C LYS A 130 -2.61 19.46 -23.67
N THR A 131 -2.26 19.59 -24.95
CA THR A 131 -3.01 18.95 -26.05
C THR A 131 -2.98 17.43 -25.92
N ARG A 132 -1.80 16.85 -25.64
CA ARG A 132 -1.66 15.41 -25.41
C ARG A 132 -2.45 14.95 -24.20
N LEU A 133 -2.35 15.65 -23.06
CA LEU A 133 -3.07 15.32 -21.84
C LEU A 133 -4.59 15.39 -22.04
N LYS A 134 -5.09 16.46 -22.68
CA LYS A 134 -6.50 16.62 -23.02
C LYS A 134 -6.99 15.47 -23.91
N SER A 135 -6.22 15.09 -24.93
CA SER A 135 -6.59 13.96 -25.80
C SER A 135 -6.69 12.62 -25.05
N GLN A 136 -5.88 12.41 -23.99
CA GLN A 136 -5.95 11.21 -23.17
C GLN A 136 -7.17 11.26 -22.24
N TYR A 137 -7.42 12.42 -21.64
CA TYR A 137 -8.60 12.65 -20.80
C TYR A 137 -9.89 12.46 -21.59
N ASP A 138 -10.02 13.05 -22.79
CA ASP A 138 -11.21 12.93 -23.64
C ASP A 138 -11.47 11.48 -24.08
N LYS A 139 -10.43 10.65 -24.18
CA LYS A 139 -10.56 9.22 -24.55
C LYS A 139 -10.92 8.32 -23.37
N LYS A 140 -10.30 8.55 -22.21
CA LYS A 140 -10.43 7.66 -21.04
C LYS A 140 -11.54 8.13 -20.07
N GLY A 141 -11.82 9.43 -20.03
CA GLY A 141 -12.67 10.07 -19.02
C GLY A 141 -12.01 10.25 -17.65
N TYR A 142 -10.77 9.80 -17.50
CA TYR A 142 -9.97 9.92 -16.26
C TYR A 142 -8.48 9.91 -16.60
N LEU A 143 -7.66 10.39 -15.65
CA LEU A 143 -6.21 10.35 -15.75
C LEU A 143 -5.60 9.77 -14.48
N TYR A 144 -4.51 9.02 -14.66
CA TYR A 144 -3.69 8.54 -13.56
C TYR A 144 -2.52 9.47 -13.29
N PHE A 145 -2.01 9.47 -12.05
CA PHE A 145 -0.78 10.19 -11.71
C PHE A 145 0.41 9.79 -12.60
N ALA A 146 0.47 8.52 -13.00
CA ALA A 146 1.49 8.00 -13.91
C ALA A 146 1.38 8.58 -15.33
N ASP A 147 0.17 8.82 -15.84
CA ASP A 147 -0.03 9.41 -17.17
C ASP A 147 0.53 10.84 -17.22
N ILE A 148 0.35 11.61 -16.14
CA ILE A 148 0.86 12.99 -16.02
C ILE A 148 2.38 12.99 -15.79
N TYR A 149 2.89 12.12 -14.92
CA TYR A 149 4.32 12.04 -14.61
C TYR A 149 5.17 11.69 -15.85
N ARG A 150 4.68 10.79 -16.70
CA ARG A 150 5.31 10.37 -17.97
C ARG A 150 5.29 11.41 -19.08
N LEU A 151 4.64 12.56 -18.89
CA LEU A 151 4.75 13.65 -19.86
C LEU A 151 6.16 14.25 -19.89
N ARG A 152 6.92 14.12 -18.79
CA ARG A 152 8.23 14.77 -18.60
C ARG A 152 9.39 13.83 -18.26
N HIS A 153 9.11 12.54 -18.15
CA HIS A 153 10.08 11.48 -17.86
C HIS A 153 9.86 10.35 -18.86
#